data_AF-A0A948USU9-F1
#
_entry.id   AF-A0A948USU9-F1
#
_cell.length_a   1.000
_cell.length_b   1.000
_cell.length_c   1.000
_cell.angle_alpha   90.00
_cell.angle_beta   90.00
_cell.angle_gamma   90.00
#
_symmetry.space_group_name_H-M   'P 1'
#
loop_
_entity.id
_entity.type
_entity.pdbx_description
1 polymer ?
#
loop_
_entity_poly.entity_id
_entity_poly.type
_entity_poly.pdbx_seq_one_letter_code
_entity_poly.pdbx_strand_id
1 'polypeptide(L)'
;MTQEELDALMSGDIDELEDEVEEESLDDSFVQETVPASSKYEYEDNTPPSPTDENKMVHQLDDVTKESEEKATQIFDIIDVISNELMEKEEHLNRVIEVLNSNVELFTTLNEKFPDVLVFKTQLEKNEDALSDAAQSLETLQASGESIMSVMDIMQYQDIHRQKIERVINVMRALSKYMNTLFEGKVADEKRVSSATHIAGDTNTDLASDDDIEALLAQFGQ
;
A
#
# COMPACT_ATOMS: atom_id res chain seq x y z
N MET A 1 5.82 15.11 24.77
CA MET A 1 4.35 15.02 24.69
C MET A 1 3.83 14.71 26.06
N THR A 2 3.10 15.64 26.66
CA THR A 2 2.43 15.43 27.95
C THR A 2 1.10 14.71 27.70
N GLN A 3 0.60 13.97 28.69
CA GLN A 3 -0.65 13.20 28.56
C GLN A 3 -1.88 14.07 28.22
N GLU A 4 -1.82 15.36 28.54
CA GLU A 4 -2.86 16.34 28.24
C GLU A 4 -2.94 16.68 26.74
N GLU A 5 -1.82 16.62 26.01
CA GLU A 5 -1.79 16.82 24.55
C GLU A 5 -2.33 15.59 23.79
N LEU A 6 -2.18 14.40 24.38
CA LEU A 6 -2.65 13.14 23.79
C LEU A 6 -4.17 12.96 23.95
N ASP A 7 -4.73 13.41 25.08
CA ASP A 7 -6.18 13.36 25.34
C ASP A 7 -6.94 14.40 24.51
N ALA A 8 -6.36 15.58 24.25
CA ALA A 8 -6.96 16.57 23.37
C ALA A 8 -7.13 16.04 21.94
N LEU A 9 -6.15 15.27 21.45
CA LEU A 9 -6.15 14.67 20.11
C LEU A 9 -7.16 13.52 19.96
N MET A 10 -7.50 12.83 21.05
CA MET A 10 -8.52 11.75 21.03
C MET A 10 -9.94 12.25 21.25
N SER A 11 -10.12 13.50 21.70
CA SER A 11 -11.43 14.09 22.01
C SER A 11 -12.03 14.96 20.89
N GLY A 12 -11.27 15.26 19.83
CA GLY A 12 -11.70 16.11 18.72
C GLY A 12 -11.85 15.34 17.41
N ASP A 13 -13.04 15.38 16.82
CA ASP A 13 -13.39 15.05 15.43
C ASP A 13 -13.38 13.57 14.97
N ILE A 14 -14.29 12.77 15.52
CA ILE A 14 -14.64 11.44 14.95
C ILE A 14 -16.07 11.37 14.37
N ASP A 15 -16.90 12.41 14.52
CA ASP A 15 -18.33 12.32 14.18
C ASP A 15 -18.74 12.90 12.79
N GLU A 16 -17.80 13.31 11.92
CA GLU A 16 -18.15 13.99 10.64
C GLU A 16 -17.70 13.30 9.34
N LEU A 17 -17.29 12.02 9.34
CA LEU A 17 -16.85 11.31 8.12
C LEU A 17 -17.63 10.02 7.81
N GLU A 18 -18.89 9.92 8.25
CA GLU A 18 -19.85 8.94 7.69
C GLU A 18 -20.67 9.64 6.61
N ASP A 19 -20.19 9.66 5.37
CA ASP A 19 -21.01 9.50 4.16
C ASP A 19 -20.13 9.60 2.90
N GLU A 20 -20.50 8.79 1.89
CA GLU A 20 -19.96 8.70 0.52
C GLU A 20 -18.84 7.67 0.27
N VAL A 21 -19.26 6.41 0.07
CA VAL A 21 -18.59 5.51 -0.89
C VAL A 21 -19.67 4.89 -1.78
N GLU A 22 -19.74 5.33 -3.04
CA GLU A 22 -20.59 4.75 -4.08
C GLU A 22 -20.01 3.40 -4.55
N GLU A 23 -20.85 2.36 -4.62
CA GLU A 23 -20.52 1.04 -5.16
C GLU A 23 -20.57 1.06 -6.71
N GLU A 24 -19.44 0.83 -7.39
CA GLU A 24 -19.44 0.43 -8.80
C GLU A 24 -19.39 -1.11 -8.93
N SER A 25 -20.42 -1.68 -9.56
CA SER A 25 -20.52 -3.10 -9.90
C SER A 25 -19.67 -3.44 -11.13
N LEU A 26 -18.72 -4.38 -11.02
CA LEU A 26 -18.00 -4.95 -12.15
C LEU A 26 -18.63 -6.26 -12.64
N ASP A 27 -18.92 -6.25 -13.94
CA ASP A 27 -19.60 -7.25 -14.78
C ASP A 27 -18.76 -8.52 -14.99
N ASP A 28 -19.44 -9.67 -14.90
CA ASP A 28 -18.90 -11.02 -15.00
C ASP A 28 -18.90 -11.48 -16.46
N SER A 29 -17.72 -11.82 -17.00
CA SER A 29 -17.62 -12.49 -18.30
C SER A 29 -16.62 -13.64 -18.25
N PHE A 30 -17.07 -14.76 -17.70
CA PHE A 30 -16.36 -16.03 -17.73
C PHE A 30 -16.50 -16.70 -19.12
N VAL A 31 -15.39 -16.80 -19.86
CA VAL A 31 -15.31 -17.63 -21.08
C VAL A 31 -14.66 -18.96 -20.72
N GLN A 32 -15.45 -20.01 -20.90
CA GLN A 32 -15.13 -21.41 -20.70
C GLN A 32 -14.11 -21.91 -21.74
N GLU A 33 -12.96 -22.42 -21.32
CA GLU A 33 -12.14 -23.30 -22.17
C GLU A 33 -11.73 -24.58 -21.42
N THR A 34 -11.96 -25.69 -22.11
CA THR A 34 -12.04 -27.07 -21.67
C THR A 34 -10.68 -27.73 -21.47
N VAL A 35 -10.53 -28.56 -20.44
CA VAL A 35 -9.45 -29.56 -20.35
C VAL A 35 -10.03 -30.93 -19.94
N PRO A 36 -9.71 -32.04 -20.65
CA PRO A 36 -10.36 -33.33 -20.44
C PRO A 36 -9.77 -34.15 -19.29
N ALA A 37 -10.63 -35.01 -18.77
CA ALA A 37 -10.53 -35.90 -17.62
C ALA A 37 -9.28 -36.79 -17.48
N SER A 38 -8.85 -36.97 -16.22
CA SER A 38 -8.37 -38.20 -15.54
C SER A 38 -7.36 -37.76 -14.45
N SER A 39 -7.53 -37.96 -13.14
CA SER A 39 -8.10 -39.08 -12.40
C SER A 39 -8.14 -38.76 -10.89
N LYS A 40 -9.06 -39.45 -10.18
CA LYS A 40 -9.27 -39.54 -8.71
C LYS A 40 -10.01 -38.36 -8.06
N TYR A 41 -11.33 -38.48 -8.02
CA TYR A 41 -12.17 -37.74 -7.09
C TYR A 41 -11.97 -38.32 -5.69
N GLU A 42 -11.24 -37.59 -4.86
CA GLU A 42 -11.26 -37.71 -3.41
C GLU A 42 -12.57 -37.08 -2.95
N TYR A 43 -13.28 -37.75 -2.04
CA TYR A 43 -14.55 -37.30 -1.47
C TYR A 43 -14.47 -35.80 -1.08
N GLU A 44 -15.27 -34.95 -1.73
CA GLU A 44 -15.46 -33.56 -1.33
C GLU A 44 -16.25 -33.56 -0.02
N ASP A 45 -15.50 -33.75 1.06
CA ASP A 45 -15.85 -33.29 2.40
C ASP A 45 -16.28 -31.82 2.23
N ASN A 46 -17.56 -31.53 2.48
CA ASN A 46 -18.13 -30.18 2.45
C ASN A 46 -17.62 -29.32 3.64
N THR A 47 -16.45 -29.67 4.18
CA THR A 47 -15.69 -28.78 5.03
C THR A 47 -15.15 -27.65 4.16
N PRO A 48 -15.29 -26.38 4.60
CA PRO A 48 -14.62 -25.29 3.91
C PRO A 48 -13.15 -25.68 3.74
N PRO A 49 -12.59 -25.54 2.52
CA PRO A 49 -11.27 -26.05 2.20
C PRO A 49 -10.30 -25.60 3.29
N SER A 50 -9.57 -26.56 3.85
CA SER A 50 -8.56 -26.29 4.88
C SER A 50 -7.72 -25.10 4.42
N PRO A 51 -7.54 -24.05 5.25
CA PRO A 51 -6.87 -22.83 4.79
C PRO A 51 -5.51 -23.17 4.19
N THR A 52 -5.41 -23.09 2.87
CA THR A 52 -4.14 -23.10 2.15
C THR A 52 -3.33 -21.90 2.63
N ASP A 53 -2.00 -21.93 2.51
CA ASP A 53 -1.18 -20.78 2.92
C ASP A 53 -1.60 -19.47 2.20
N GLU A 54 -2.20 -19.59 1.01
CA GLU A 54 -2.85 -18.50 0.28
C GLU A 54 -4.15 -17.97 0.91
N ASN A 55 -4.88 -18.74 1.72
CA ASN A 55 -6.13 -18.28 2.36
C ASN A 55 -5.91 -17.78 3.80
N LYS A 56 -4.66 -17.76 4.27
CA LYS A 56 -4.31 -17.23 5.59
C LYS A 56 -4.09 -15.73 5.50
N MET A 57 -5.18 -14.97 5.53
CA MET A 57 -5.21 -13.50 5.55
C MET A 57 -4.21 -12.88 6.54
N VAL A 58 -4.00 -13.51 7.70
CA VAL A 58 -3.03 -13.06 8.72
C VAL A 58 -1.59 -13.15 8.23
N HIS A 59 -1.23 -14.18 7.47
CA HIS A 59 0.11 -14.32 6.89
C HIS A 59 0.32 -13.35 5.74
N GLN A 60 -0.69 -13.19 4.87
CA GLN A 60 -0.64 -12.20 3.79
C GLN A 60 -0.43 -10.77 4.31
N LEU A 61 -1.14 -10.39 5.38
CA LEU A 61 -0.95 -9.08 6.00
C LEU A 61 0.46 -8.92 6.60
N ASP A 62 1.01 -9.99 7.20
CA ASP A 62 2.39 -9.99 7.73
C ASP A 62 3.41 -9.80 6.59
N ASP A 63 3.24 -10.54 5.49
CA ASP A 63 4.11 -10.45 4.31
C ASP A 63 4.03 -9.06 3.67
N VAL A 64 2.83 -8.48 3.56
CA VAL A 64 2.63 -7.11 3.07
C VAL A 64 3.29 -6.09 3.99
N THR A 65 3.21 -6.25 5.31
CA THR A 65 3.91 -5.32 6.23
C THR A 65 5.42 -5.38 6.08
N LYS A 66 5.98 -6.58 5.92
CA LYS A 66 7.41 -6.79 5.78
C LYS A 66 7.94 -6.26 4.44
N GLU A 67 7.27 -6.58 3.34
CA GLU A 67 7.64 -6.08 2.02
C GLU A 67 7.52 -4.54 1.95
N SER A 68 6.48 -3.97 2.56
CA SER A 68 6.28 -2.52 2.64
C SER A 68 7.40 -1.82 3.40
N GLU A 69 7.91 -2.40 4.49
CA GLU A 69 9.06 -1.86 5.25
C GLU A 69 10.36 -1.89 4.44
N GLU A 70 10.66 -3.00 3.76
CA GLU A 70 11.85 -3.12 2.92
C GLU A 70 11.81 -2.13 1.74
N LYS A 71 10.64 -1.96 1.13
CA LYS A 71 10.44 -1.00 0.03
C LYS A 71 10.46 0.44 0.51
N ALA A 72 9.89 0.75 1.67
CA ALA A 72 10.00 2.07 2.28
C ALA A 72 11.48 2.40 2.54
N THR A 73 12.26 1.49 3.10
CA THR A 73 13.70 1.75 3.32
C THR A 73 14.42 2.11 2.01
N GLN A 74 14.15 1.38 0.94
CA GLN A 74 14.73 1.67 -0.39
C GLN A 74 14.30 3.03 -0.94
N ILE A 75 13.03 3.41 -0.76
CA ILE A 75 12.53 4.72 -1.20
C ILE A 75 13.22 5.84 -0.41
N PHE A 76 13.45 5.68 0.90
CA PHE A 76 14.18 6.67 1.71
C PHE A 76 15.61 6.85 1.22
N ASP A 77 16.32 5.75 0.95
CA ASP A 77 17.69 5.81 0.42
C ASP A 77 17.74 6.55 -0.93
N ILE A 78 16.77 6.28 -1.81
CA ILE A 78 16.67 6.96 -3.12
C ILE A 78 16.36 8.45 -2.92
N ILE A 79 15.43 8.79 -2.04
CA ILE A 79 15.05 10.18 -1.73
C ILE A 79 16.26 10.96 -1.20
N ASP A 80 17.06 10.37 -0.31
CA ASP A 80 18.25 11.00 0.25
C ASP A 80 19.31 11.27 -0.84
N VAL A 81 19.53 10.31 -1.75
CA VAL A 81 20.41 10.51 -2.91
C VAL A 81 19.91 11.66 -3.79
N ILE A 82 18.62 11.66 -4.16
CA ILE A 82 18.06 12.72 -5.02
C ILE A 82 18.13 14.08 -4.32
N SER A 83 17.84 14.14 -3.01
CA SER A 83 17.92 15.37 -2.22
C SER A 83 19.32 15.97 -2.26
N ASN A 84 20.34 15.14 -2.03
CA ASN A 84 21.74 15.57 -2.10
C ASN A 84 22.14 16.01 -3.52
N GLU A 85 21.71 15.28 -4.55
CA GLU A 85 21.95 15.67 -5.95
C GLU A 85 21.30 17.02 -6.28
N LEU A 86 20.05 17.27 -5.85
CA LEU A 86 19.37 18.54 -6.07
C LEU A 86 20.12 19.70 -5.40
N MET A 87 20.56 19.55 -4.15
CA MET A 87 21.36 20.58 -3.46
C MET A 87 22.66 20.89 -4.22
N GLU A 88 23.36 19.86 -4.70
CA GLU A 88 24.58 20.05 -5.49
C GLU A 88 24.27 20.80 -6.79
N LYS A 89 23.21 20.42 -7.50
CA LYS A 89 22.77 21.10 -8.74
C LYS A 89 22.37 22.54 -8.50
N GLU A 90 21.71 22.83 -7.37
CA GLU A 90 21.37 24.19 -6.96
C GLU A 90 22.64 25.05 -6.78
N GLU A 91 23.66 24.52 -6.10
CA GLU A 91 24.94 25.21 -5.94
C GLU A 91 25.67 25.44 -7.28
N HIS A 92 25.69 24.42 -8.16
CA HIS A 92 26.26 24.57 -9.51
C HIS A 92 25.53 25.63 -10.32
N LEU A 93 24.20 25.65 -10.28
CA LEU A 93 23.39 26.59 -11.05
C LEU A 93 23.54 28.03 -10.52
N ASN A 94 23.63 28.22 -9.20
CA ASN A 94 23.94 29.52 -8.61
C ASN A 94 25.28 30.06 -9.08
N ARG A 95 26.33 29.23 -9.17
CA ARG A 95 27.63 29.62 -9.76
C ARG A 95 27.51 30.03 -11.22
N VAL A 96 26.68 29.35 -12.01
CA VAL A 96 26.41 29.74 -13.41
C VAL A 96 25.72 31.10 -13.46
N ILE A 97 24.73 31.34 -12.60
CA ILE A 97 24.04 32.63 -12.50
C ILE A 97 25.00 33.76 -12.13
N GLU A 98 25.93 33.55 -11.19
CA GLU A 98 26.96 34.54 -10.84
C GLU A 98 27.85 34.90 -12.05
N VAL A 99 28.28 33.90 -12.83
CA VAL A 99 29.08 34.12 -14.04
C VAL A 99 28.27 34.87 -15.10
N LEU A 100 27.00 34.52 -15.29
CA LEU A 100 26.12 35.21 -16.23
C LEU A 100 25.90 36.67 -15.83
N ASN A 101 25.68 36.96 -14.54
CA ASN A 101 25.59 38.32 -14.01
C ASN A 101 26.87 39.13 -14.31
N SER A 102 28.05 38.56 -14.03
CA SER A 102 29.33 39.22 -14.34
C SER A 102 29.47 39.50 -15.84
N ASN A 103 29.04 38.57 -16.70
CA ASN A 103 29.04 38.77 -18.14
C ASN A 103 28.07 39.88 -18.57
N VAL A 104 26.87 39.95 -17.99
CA VAL A 104 25.89 41.02 -18.26
C VAL A 104 26.49 42.38 -17.89
N GLU A 105 27.13 42.54 -16.73
CA GLU A 105 27.80 43.77 -16.33
C GLU A 105 28.92 44.17 -17.30
N LEU A 106 29.74 43.20 -17.71
CA LEU A 106 30.84 43.40 -18.65
C LEU A 106 30.32 43.86 -20.02
N PHE A 107 29.32 43.17 -20.58
CA PHE A 107 28.76 43.52 -21.88
C PHE A 107 27.96 44.82 -21.84
N THR A 108 27.32 45.15 -20.72
CA THR A 108 26.69 46.47 -20.50
C THR A 108 27.74 47.57 -20.61
N THR A 109 28.86 47.43 -19.89
CA THR A 109 29.97 48.39 -19.92
C THR A 109 30.59 48.51 -21.31
N LEU A 110 30.80 47.39 -22.01
CA LEU A 110 31.35 47.39 -23.38
C LEU A 110 30.40 48.03 -24.38
N ASN A 111 29.10 47.77 -24.29
CA ASN A 111 28.09 48.35 -25.17
C ASN A 111 27.97 49.87 -24.99
N GLU A 112 28.12 50.37 -23.76
CA GLU A 112 28.19 51.81 -23.47
C GLU A 112 29.46 52.48 -24.03
N LYS A 113 30.62 51.82 -23.93
CA LYS A 113 31.90 52.35 -24.41
C LYS A 113 32.08 52.26 -25.92
N PHE A 114 31.48 51.25 -26.55
CA PHE A 114 31.61 50.96 -27.98
C PHE A 114 30.24 50.73 -28.63
N PRO A 115 29.41 51.77 -28.74
CA PRO A 115 28.02 51.65 -29.24
C PRO A 115 27.93 51.20 -30.71
N ASP A 116 28.99 51.38 -31.49
CA ASP A 116 29.03 50.99 -32.90
C ASP A 116 29.25 49.47 -33.10
N VAL A 117 29.56 48.72 -32.04
CA VAL A 117 29.81 47.27 -32.09
C VAL A 117 28.54 46.50 -31.74
N LEU A 118 27.71 46.23 -32.76
CA LEU A 118 26.43 45.51 -32.62
C LEU A 118 26.54 44.13 -31.94
N VAL A 119 27.71 43.47 -32.05
CA VAL A 119 27.95 42.15 -31.45
C VAL A 119 27.82 42.18 -29.92
N PHE A 120 28.23 43.28 -29.26
CA PHE A 120 28.11 43.40 -27.80
C PHE A 120 26.65 43.49 -27.37
N LYS A 121 25.81 44.20 -28.12
CA LYS A 121 24.38 44.25 -27.87
C LYS A 121 23.72 42.87 -28.02
N THR A 122 24.02 42.16 -29.11
CA THR A 122 23.48 40.81 -29.31
C THR A 122 23.93 39.82 -28.24
N GLN A 123 25.19 39.91 -27.78
CA GLN A 123 25.68 39.01 -26.74
C GLN A 123 25.13 39.37 -25.34
N LEU A 124 24.85 40.65 -25.09
CA LEU A 124 24.16 41.10 -23.88
C LEU A 124 22.75 40.49 -23.81
N GLU A 125 21.94 40.65 -24.86
CA GLU A 125 20.59 40.09 -24.94
C GLU A 125 20.60 38.56 -24.70
N LYS A 126 21.52 37.84 -25.34
CA LYS A 126 21.67 36.38 -25.12
C LYS A 126 22.02 36.00 -23.69
N ASN A 127 22.84 36.80 -23.00
CA ASN A 127 23.21 36.52 -21.62
C ASN A 127 22.06 36.83 -20.66
N GLU A 128 21.26 37.87 -20.95
CA GLU A 128 20.03 38.18 -20.21
C GLU A 128 18.99 37.06 -20.35
N ASP A 129 18.78 36.57 -21.58
CA ASP A 129 17.92 35.41 -21.85
C ASP A 129 18.42 34.16 -21.11
N ALA A 130 19.71 33.84 -21.21
CA ALA A 130 20.29 32.70 -20.51
C ALA A 130 20.21 32.82 -18.99
N LEU A 131 20.28 34.04 -18.45
CA LEU A 131 20.12 34.30 -17.01
C LEU A 131 18.67 34.07 -16.57
N SER A 132 17.70 34.49 -17.38
CA SER A 132 16.28 34.18 -17.15
C SER A 132 16.03 32.68 -17.13
N ASP A 133 16.54 31.94 -18.13
CA ASP A 133 16.40 30.48 -18.21
C ASP A 133 17.05 29.77 -17.02
N ALA A 134 18.23 30.24 -16.58
CA ALA A 134 18.93 29.72 -15.42
C ALA A 134 18.16 29.98 -14.12
N ALA A 135 17.58 31.17 -13.96
CA ALA A 135 16.75 31.50 -12.80
C ALA A 135 15.48 30.65 -12.73
N GLN A 136 14.81 30.41 -13.86
CA GLN A 136 13.65 29.52 -13.92
C GLN A 136 14.03 28.06 -13.59
N SER A 137 15.19 27.61 -14.06
CA SER A 137 15.72 26.29 -13.72
C SER A 137 16.02 26.17 -12.21
N LEU A 138 16.49 27.24 -11.58
CA LEU A 138 16.75 27.30 -10.14
C LEU A 138 15.46 27.20 -9.33
N GLU A 139 14.43 27.95 -9.73
CA GLU A 139 13.11 27.89 -9.12
C GLU A 139 12.52 26.47 -9.22
N THR A 140 12.68 25.81 -10.37
CA THR A 140 12.23 24.42 -10.56
C THR A 140 12.96 23.43 -9.66
N LEU A 141 14.28 23.61 -9.47
CA LEU A 141 15.06 22.79 -8.53
C LEU A 141 14.60 22.98 -7.09
N GLN A 142 14.33 24.22 -6.67
CA GLN A 142 13.84 24.54 -5.34
C GLN A 142 12.44 23.95 -5.09
N ALA A 143 11.53 24.07 -6.06
CA ALA A 143 10.21 23.45 -6.00
C ALA A 143 10.29 21.90 -5.96
N SER A 144 11.27 21.32 -6.65
CA SER A 144 11.54 19.88 -6.57
C SER A 144 12.05 19.48 -5.19
N GLY A 145 12.90 20.31 -4.56
CA GLY A 145 13.35 20.12 -3.17
C GLY A 145 12.19 20.17 -2.17
N GLU A 146 11.26 21.11 -2.32
CA GLU A 146 10.05 21.19 -1.49
C GLU A 146 9.16 19.94 -1.67
N SER A 147 9.02 19.46 -2.91
CA SER A 147 8.28 18.23 -3.21
C SER A 147 8.91 17.01 -2.53
N ILE A 148 10.24 16.92 -2.49
CA ILE A 148 10.96 15.87 -1.78
C ILE A 148 10.67 15.89 -0.27
N MET A 149 10.65 17.08 0.33
CA MET A 149 10.29 17.21 1.76
C MET A 149 8.85 16.73 2.02
N SER A 150 7.92 17.08 1.13
CA SER A 150 6.54 16.59 1.23
C SER A 150 6.44 15.06 1.09
N VAL A 151 7.20 14.45 0.18
CA VAL A 151 7.26 12.99 0.07
C VAL A 151 7.81 12.36 1.36
N MET A 152 8.83 12.97 1.97
CA MET A 152 9.40 12.52 3.23
C MET A 152 8.37 12.54 4.37
N ASP A 153 7.48 13.53 4.39
CA ASP A 153 6.38 13.62 5.36
C ASP A 153 5.30 12.54 5.12
N ILE A 154 4.90 12.31 3.87
CA ILE A 154 3.95 11.24 3.51
C ILE A 154 4.52 9.86 3.87
N MET A 155 5.82 9.69 3.69
CA MET A 155 6.48 8.43 3.98
C MET A 155 6.53 8.12 5.48
N GLN A 156 6.60 9.13 6.34
CA GLN A 156 6.41 8.95 7.78
C GLN A 156 4.99 8.47 8.10
N TYR A 157 3.98 8.91 7.32
CA TYR A 157 2.60 8.43 7.47
C TYR A 157 2.43 6.96 7.06
N GLN A 158 3.29 6.42 6.19
CA GLN A 158 3.30 4.99 5.85
C GLN A 158 3.61 4.09 7.07
N ASP A 159 4.45 4.55 8.00
CA ASP A 159 4.72 3.79 9.23
C ASP A 159 3.46 3.66 10.11
N ILE A 160 2.58 4.66 10.10
CA ILE A 160 1.29 4.59 10.80
C ILE A 160 0.39 3.51 10.19
N HIS A 161 0.40 3.34 8.85
CA HIS A 161 -0.36 2.27 8.20
C HIS A 161 0.16 0.89 8.56
N ARG A 162 1.49 0.70 8.60
CA ARG A 162 2.10 -0.54 9.10
C ARG A 162 1.63 -0.86 10.52
N GLN A 163 1.68 0.10 11.44
CA GLN A 163 1.22 -0.09 12.82
C GLN A 163 -0.27 -0.45 12.90
N LYS A 164 -1.12 0.18 12.07
CA LYS A 164 -2.55 -0.17 12.00
C LYS A 164 -2.75 -1.63 11.54
N ILE A 165 -2.00 -2.08 10.52
CA ILE A 165 -2.06 -3.48 10.07
C ILE A 165 -1.57 -4.43 11.16
N GLU A 166 -0.46 -4.13 11.84
CA GLU A 166 0.04 -4.94 12.96
C GLU A 166 -0.99 -5.09 14.08
N ARG A 167 -1.70 -4.01 14.40
CA ARG A 167 -2.80 -4.03 15.38
C ARG A 167 -3.93 -4.96 14.92
N VAL A 168 -4.34 -4.87 13.66
CA VAL A 168 -5.39 -5.74 13.08
C VAL A 168 -4.95 -7.20 13.09
N ILE A 169 -3.72 -7.50 12.67
CA ILE A 169 -3.11 -8.84 12.73
C ILE A 169 -3.17 -9.39 14.16
N ASN A 170 -2.80 -8.60 15.16
CA ASN A 170 -2.81 -9.05 16.56
C ASN A 170 -4.24 -9.35 17.05
N VAL A 171 -5.20 -8.50 16.71
CA VAL A 171 -6.63 -8.71 17.02
C VAL A 171 -7.16 -9.97 16.34
N MET A 172 -6.85 -10.18 15.06
CA MET A 172 -7.24 -11.39 14.31
C MET A 172 -6.63 -12.66 14.91
N ARG A 173 -5.34 -12.62 15.30
CA ARG A 173 -4.68 -13.72 16.02
C ARG A 173 -5.36 -14.01 17.37
N ALA A 174 -5.79 -12.97 18.09
CA ALA A 174 -6.51 -13.12 19.36
C ALA A 174 -7.94 -13.70 19.16
N LEU A 175 -8.67 -13.25 18.14
CA LEU A 175 -9.98 -13.78 17.76
C LEU A 175 -9.92 -15.27 17.38
N SER A 176 -8.92 -15.65 16.57
CA SER A 176 -8.70 -17.07 16.23
C SER A 176 -8.40 -17.92 17.46
N LYS A 177 -7.53 -17.45 18.36
CA LYS A 177 -7.29 -18.14 19.65
C LYS A 177 -8.56 -18.24 20.48
N TYR A 178 -9.32 -17.15 20.61
CA TYR A 178 -10.56 -17.15 21.38
C TYR A 178 -11.59 -18.13 20.82
N MET A 179 -11.76 -18.20 19.50
CA MET A 179 -12.62 -19.19 18.84
C MET A 179 -12.15 -20.61 19.11
N ASN A 180 -10.86 -20.90 18.93
CA ASN A 180 -10.30 -22.21 19.25
C ASN A 180 -10.54 -22.59 20.72
N THR A 181 -10.32 -21.65 21.66
CA THR A 181 -10.58 -21.87 23.09
C THR A 181 -12.08 -22.01 23.43
N LEU A 182 -12.98 -21.35 22.69
CA LEU A 182 -14.43 -21.52 22.83
C LEU A 182 -14.88 -22.93 22.42
N PHE A 183 -14.26 -23.49 21.37
CA PHE A 183 -14.55 -24.83 20.87
C PHE A 183 -13.75 -25.94 21.57
N GLU A 184 -12.66 -25.61 22.27
CA GLU A 184 -11.98 -26.51 23.19
C GLU A 184 -12.90 -26.87 24.37
N GLY A 185 -13.54 -28.04 24.27
CA GLY A 185 -14.34 -28.59 25.35
C GLY A 185 -13.49 -28.86 26.59
N LYS A 186 -14.09 -28.75 27.79
CA LYS A 186 -13.44 -29.08 29.08
C LYS A 186 -13.02 -30.56 29.22
N VAL A 187 -13.39 -31.40 28.26
CA VAL A 187 -13.27 -32.85 28.31
C VAL A 187 -12.53 -33.30 27.04
N ALA A 188 -11.46 -34.08 27.22
CA ALA A 188 -10.72 -34.68 26.11
C ALA A 188 -11.66 -35.51 25.23
N ASP A 189 -11.44 -35.49 23.91
CA ASP A 189 -12.36 -36.08 22.92
C ASP A 189 -12.63 -37.57 23.18
N GLU A 190 -11.66 -38.30 23.74
CA GLU A 190 -11.77 -39.72 24.10
C GLU A 190 -12.73 -39.98 25.27
N LYS A 191 -13.06 -38.94 26.05
CA LYS A 191 -14.00 -38.98 27.18
C LYS A 191 -15.34 -38.33 26.86
N ARG A 192 -15.53 -37.81 25.64
CA ARG A 192 -16.81 -37.26 25.22
C ARG A 192 -17.79 -38.41 24.98
N VAL A 193 -19.03 -38.20 25.40
CA VAL A 193 -20.10 -39.16 25.11
C VAL A 193 -20.28 -39.16 23.60
N SER A 194 -20.31 -40.35 23.00
CA SER A 194 -20.57 -40.53 21.57
C SER A 194 -21.76 -39.69 21.14
N SER A 195 -21.60 -38.88 20.09
CA SER A 195 -22.67 -38.08 19.52
C SER A 195 -23.90 -38.96 19.29
N ALA A 196 -25.04 -38.56 19.85
CA ALA A 196 -26.25 -39.36 19.78
C ALA A 196 -26.78 -39.36 18.34
N THR A 197 -26.78 -40.52 17.70
CA THR A 197 -27.31 -40.71 16.34
C THR A 197 -28.84 -40.80 16.33
N HIS A 198 -29.46 -41.11 17.47
CA HIS A 198 -30.92 -41.16 17.66
C HIS A 198 -31.33 -40.45 18.95
N ILE A 199 -32.54 -39.87 18.94
CA ILE A 199 -33.19 -39.32 20.14
C ILE A 199 -34.21 -40.32 20.72
N ALA A 200 -34.48 -40.23 22.03
CA ALA A 200 -35.41 -41.15 22.67
C ALA A 200 -36.83 -41.03 22.10
N GLY A 201 -37.37 -42.14 21.59
CA GLY A 201 -38.67 -42.19 20.89
C GLY A 201 -38.55 -42.24 19.37
N ASP A 202 -37.34 -42.12 18.83
CA ASP A 202 -37.07 -42.39 17.43
C ASP A 202 -37.13 -43.90 17.17
N THR A 203 -37.96 -44.29 16.21
CA THR A 203 -38.13 -45.69 15.77
C THR A 203 -37.55 -45.90 14.37
N ASN A 204 -37.06 -44.83 13.75
CA ASN A 204 -36.51 -44.89 12.42
C ASN A 204 -35.00 -45.14 12.50
N THR A 205 -34.56 -46.29 12.01
CA THR A 205 -33.13 -46.66 11.93
C THR A 205 -32.51 -46.20 10.60
N ASP A 206 -33.27 -45.43 9.81
CA ASP A 206 -32.89 -44.90 8.52
C ASP A 206 -31.95 -43.70 8.71
N LEU A 207 -30.76 -44.01 9.22
CA LEU A 207 -29.60 -43.15 9.14
C LEU A 207 -29.13 -43.24 7.70
N ALA A 208 -29.25 -42.14 6.95
CA ALA A 208 -28.66 -42.07 5.62
C ALA A 208 -27.17 -42.41 5.76
N SER A 209 -26.78 -43.55 5.21
CA SER A 209 -25.37 -43.93 5.17
C SER A 209 -24.64 -42.96 4.24
N ASP A 210 -23.32 -42.84 4.38
CA ASP A 210 -22.52 -42.00 3.49
C ASP A 210 -22.77 -42.37 2.01
N ASP A 211 -23.06 -43.65 1.73
CA ASP A 211 -23.45 -44.18 0.42
C ASP A 211 -24.85 -43.68 -0.04
N ASP A 212 -25.83 -43.58 0.86
CA ASP A 212 -27.17 -43.05 0.53
C ASP A 212 -27.12 -41.53 0.27
N ILE A 213 -26.25 -40.83 0.97
CA ILE A 213 -25.99 -39.40 0.80
C ILE A 213 -25.30 -39.16 -0.55
N GLU A 214 -24.31 -39.97 -0.91
CA GLU A 214 -23.63 -39.92 -2.20
C GLU A 214 -24.59 -40.25 -3.38
N ALA A 215 -25.49 -41.22 -3.20
CA ALA A 215 -26.52 -41.55 -4.19
C ALA A 215 -27.53 -40.40 -4.41
N LEU A 216 -27.92 -39.69 -3.36
CA LEU A 216 -28.76 -38.50 -3.47
C LEU A 216 -28.03 -37.34 -4.16
N LEU A 217 -26.77 -37.10 -3.82
CA LEU A 217 -25.95 -36.06 -4.45
C LEU A 217 -25.76 -36.32 -5.95
N ALA A 218 -25.52 -37.57 -6.35
CA ALA A 218 -25.45 -37.97 -7.76
C ALA A 218 -26.78 -37.78 -8.51
N GLN A 219 -27.92 -37.91 -7.82
CA GLN A 219 -29.24 -37.67 -8.39
C GLN A 219 -29.57 -36.17 -8.56
N PHE A 220 -29.00 -35.31 -7.71
CA PHE A 220 -29.18 -33.85 -7.78
C PHE A 220 -28.14 -33.11 -8.63
N GLY A 221 -27.02 -33.74 -8.96
CA GLY A 221 -25.95 -33.19 -9.83
C GLY A 221 -26.17 -33.36 -11.35
N GLN A 222 -27.40 -33.65 -11.79
CA GLN A 222 -27.80 -33.65 -13.21
C GLN A 222 -28.54 -32.37 -13.61
#